data_AF-A0A2R5F310-F1
#
_entry.id   AF-A0A2R5F310-F1
#
_cell.length_a   1.000
_cell.length_b   1.000
_cell.length_c   1.000
_cell.angle_alpha   90.00
_cell.angle_beta   90.00
_cell.angle_gamma   90.00
#
_symmetry.space_group_name_H-M   'P 1'
#
loop_
_entity.id
_entity.type
_entity.pdbx_description
1 polymer ?
#
loop_
_entity_poly.entity_id
_entity_poly.type
_entity_poly.pdbx_seq_one_letter_code
_entity_poly.pdbx_strand_id
1 'polypeptide(L)' 'MDKRIVIAAYRRGIITIQECAQIIGVDSKQINRLVDESILPAPERPRLEGRSV' A
#
# COMPACT_ATOMS: atom_id res chain seq x y z
N MET A 1 -6.68 -6.43 -5.88
CA MET A 1 -6.12 -5.28 -5.16
C MET A 1 -4.75 -4.98 -5.75
N ASP A 2 -4.48 -3.75 -6.17
CA ASP A 2 -3.17 -3.39 -6.70
C ASP A 2 -2.11 -3.31 -5.59
N LYS A 3 -1.05 -4.09 -5.72
CA LYS A 3 0.09 -4.14 -4.77
C LYS A 3 0.63 -2.73 -4.48
N ARG A 4 0.64 -1.87 -5.52
CA ARG A 4 1.09 -0.47 -5.45
C ARG A 4 0.24 0.37 -4.49
N ILE A 5 -1.08 0.19 -4.49
CA ILE A 5 -2.00 0.93 -3.63
C ILE A 5 -1.82 0.50 -2.17
N VAL A 6 -1.61 -0.80 -1.95
CA VAL A 6 -1.38 -1.37 -0.61
C VAL A 6 -0.03 -0.89 -0.04
N ILE A 7 1.03 -0.92 -0.86
CA ILE A 7 2.35 -0.39 -0.46
C ILE A 7 2.26 1.12 -0.16
N ALA A 8 1.51 1.88 -0.96
CA ALA A 8 1.28 3.29 -0.69
C ALA A 8 0.54 3.53 0.63
N ALA A 9 -0.41 2.67 0.99
CA ALA A 9 -1.11 2.72 2.26
C ALA A 9 -0.18 2.39 3.45
N TYR A 10 0.68 1.38 3.30
CA TYR A 10 1.71 1.04 4.29
C TYR A 10 2.69 2.21 4.50
N ARG A 11 3.21 2.80 3.42
CA ARG A 11 4.12 3.96 3.48
C ARG A 11 3.49 5.20 4.14
N ARG A 12 2.16 5.30 4.10
CA ARG A 12 1.39 6.37 4.75
C ARG A 12 1.02 6.06 6.20
N GLY A 13 1.36 4.87 6.71
CA GLY A 13 0.99 4.41 8.06
C GLY A 13 -0.49 4.10 8.22
N ILE A 14 -1.23 3.90 7.12
CA ILE A 14 -2.66 3.56 7.15
C ILE A 14 -2.85 2.10 7.57
N ILE A 15 -1.96 1.23 7.11
CA ILE A 15 -1.94 -0.20 7.41
C ILE A 15 -0.56 -0.61 7.89
N THR A 16 -0.49 -1.69 8.67
CA THR A 16 0.77 -2.28 9.12
C THR A 16 1.44 -3.13 8.03
N ILE A 17 2.73 -3.45 8.22
CA ILE A 17 3.46 -4.36 7.34
C ILE A 17 2.79 -5.75 7.26
N GLN A 18 2.14 -6.19 8.35
CA GLN A 18 1.46 -7.48 8.44
C GLN A 18 0.18 -7.47 7.61
N GLU A 19 -0.63 -6.41 7.73
CA GLU A 19 -1.82 -6.23 6.88
C GLU A 19 -1.43 -6.10 5.41
N CYS A 20 -0.36 -5.37 5.11
CA CYS A 20 0.20 -5.26 3.76
C CYS A 20 0.57 -6.64 3.18
N ALA A 21 1.24 -7.47 3.99
CA ALA A 21 1.59 -8.85 3.66
C ALA A 21 0.36 -9.72 3.38
N GLN A 22 -0.67 -9.63 4.23
CA GLN A 22 -1.93 -10.37 4.07
C GLN A 22 -2.70 -9.95 2.82
N ILE A 23 -2.79 -8.65 2.53
CA ILE A 23 -3.53 -8.14 1.36
C ILE A 23 -2.81 -8.50 0.05
N ILE A 24 -1.48 -8.44 0.01
CA ILE A 24 -0.68 -8.77 -1.18
C ILE A 24 -0.51 -10.29 -1.33
N GLY A 25 -0.68 -11.06 -0.25
CA GLY A 25 -0.52 -12.51 -0.24
C GLY A 25 0.95 -12.95 -0.28
N VAL A 26 1.83 -12.20 0.39
CA VAL A 26 3.28 -12.48 0.45
C VAL A 26 3.77 -12.44 1.89
N ASP A 27 4.92 -13.05 2.16
CA ASP A 27 5.54 -12.99 3.49
C ASP A 27 6.00 -11.56 3.82
N SER A 28 5.94 -11.18 5.10
CA SER A 28 6.31 -9.85 5.58
C SER A 28 7.77 -9.48 5.28
N LYS A 29 8.68 -10.47 5.18
CA LYS A 29 10.07 -10.26 4.73
C LYS A 29 10.16 -9.92 3.24
N GLN A 30 9.23 -10.41 2.42
CA GLN A 30 9.17 -10.08 1.00
C GLN A 30 8.54 -8.71 0.77
N ILE A 31 7.60 -8.27 1.62
CA ILE A 31 7.06 -6.90 1.57
C ILE A 31 8.16 -5.87 1.75
N ASN A 32 9.09 -6.06 2.70
CA ASN A 32 10.16 -5.08 2.91
C ASN A 32 10.98 -4.84 1.63
N ARG A 33 11.31 -5.91 0.89
CA ARG A 33 11.99 -5.80 -0.41
C ARG A 33 11.12 -5.15 -1.48
N LEU A 34 9.83 -5.51 -1.54
CA LEU A 34 8.88 -4.88 -2.47
C LEU A 34 8.68 -3.39 -2.20
N VAL A 35 8.67 -2.98 -0.93
CA VAL A 35 8.55 -1.57 -0.53
C VAL A 35 9.83 -0.81 -0.90
N ASP A 36 10.99 -1.41 -0.64
CA ASP A 36 12.30 -0.85 -1.00
C ASP A 36 12.47 -0.69 -2.51
N GLU A 37 12.10 -1.70 -3.31
CA GLU A 37 12.13 -1.60 -4.78
C GLU A 37 11.05 -0.65 -5.32
N SER A 38 9.95 -0.45 -4.60
CA SER A 38 8.88 0.48 -4.97
C SER A 38 9.19 1.95 -4.70
N ILE A 39 10.46 2.36 -4.70
CA ILE A 39 10.96 3.75 -4.56
C ILE A 39 10.21 4.78 -5.42
N LEU A 40 9.43 4.34 -6.42
CA LEU A 40 8.50 5.19 -7.15
C LEU A 40 7.55 5.97 -6.22
N PRO A 41 7.30 7.27 -6.50
CA PRO A 41 6.35 8.07 -5.75
C PRO A 41 4.97 7.42 -5.89
N ALA A 42 4.33 7.18 -4.74
CA ALA A 42 3.01 6.56 -4.68
C ALA A 42 2.04 7.24 -5.65
N PRO A 43 1.21 6.49 -6.40
CA PRO A 43 0.17 7.10 -7.20
C PRO A 43 -0.74 7.92 -6.28
N GLU A 44 -0.80 9.21 -6.58
CA GLU A 44 -1.82 10.15 -6.16
C GLU A 44 -3.19 9.46 -6.14
N ARG A 45 -3.91 9.69 -5.03
CA ARG A 45 -5.08 8.92 -4.58
C ARG A 45 -6.13 8.74 -5.72
N PRO A 46 -6.86 7.61 -5.81
CA PRO A 46 -8.22 7.72 -6.29
C PRO A 46 -8.95 8.59 -5.25
N ARG A 47 -9.41 9.74 -5.71
CA ARG A 47 -10.32 10.63 -4.98
C ARG A 47 -11.45 9.75 -4.44
N LEU A 48 -11.40 9.42 -3.14
CA LEU A 48 -12.62 9.14 -2.40
C LEU A 48 -13.34 10.49 -2.38
N GLU A 49 -14.16 10.70 -3.41
CA GLU A 49 -15.14 11.76 -3.47
C GLU A 49 -16.18 11.47 -2.39
N GLY A 50 -15.83 11.83 -1.15
CA GLY A 50 -16.82 12.24 -0.19
C GLY A 50 -17.40 13.57 -0.65
N ARG A 51 -18.38 13.51 -1.56
CA ARG A 51 -19.51 14.44 -1.59
C ARG A 51 -20.68 13.59 -1.10
N SER A 52 -21.04 13.64 0.18
CA SER A 52 -21.94 14.67 0.73
C SER A 52 -23.00 15.05 -0.29
N VAL A 53 -24.07 14.26 -0.36
CA VAL A 53 -25.46 14.74 -0.39
C VAL A 53 -26.32 13.81 0.45
#